data_AF-A0A2A2AH29-F1
#
_entry.id   AF-A0A2A2AH29-F1
#
_cell.length_a   1.000
_cell.length_b   1.000
_cell.length_c   1.000
_cell.angle_alpha   90.00
_cell.angle_beta   90.00
_cell.angle_gamma   90.00
#
_symmetry.space_group_name_H-M   'P 1'
#
loop_
_entity.id
_entity.type
_entity.pdbx_description
1 polymer ?
#
loop_
_entity_poly.entity_id
_entity_poly.type
_entity_poly.pdbx_seq_one_letter_code
_entity_poly.pdbx_strand_id
1 'polypeptide(L)'
;MNAPYSPALSAQRSPSPRHLAAAGAALLALALSACDLRGATSGAIAYPDDTAITKALRIDWDSDPAGQQAQALLHTLGGPGASVRYRIHRVIAQPVGFLVQYDAVVQLQQDGAQSLQQFQRQLAAQLAQQAQQSAAKGKGDNAPAAPGQQAPQPSGDPGKAELQKAIEQLRITQAEQAQALDNMLQNMQQCYQERHKGDEVVLMARLRAHLWPERNQGWYAEKIAAPDMQIACLPL
;
A
#
# COMPACT_ATOMS: atom_id res chain seq x y z
N MET A 1 26.28 52.29 33.24
CA MET A 1 27.29 52.32 34.33
C MET A 1 27.86 50.91 34.42
N ASN A 2 29.12 50.56 34.19
CA ASN A 2 30.37 51.25 33.89
C ASN A 2 31.27 50.21 33.17
N ALA A 3 32.01 50.62 32.14
CA ALA A 3 33.29 50.00 31.76
C ALA A 3 34.37 50.48 32.76
N PRO A 4 35.69 50.18 32.64
CA PRO A 4 36.44 49.30 31.74
C PRO A 4 37.44 48.41 32.53
N TYR A 5 38.36 47.70 31.88
CA TYR A 5 39.80 47.74 32.20
C TYR A 5 40.59 46.83 31.24
N SER A 6 41.45 47.44 30.43
CA SER A 6 42.65 46.81 29.87
C SER A 6 43.80 46.95 30.86
N PRO A 7 44.86 46.13 30.74
CA PRO A 7 46.18 46.73 30.68
C PRO A 7 47.09 46.15 29.58
N ALA A 8 47.61 47.11 28.82
CA ALA A 8 48.96 47.33 28.31
C ALA A 8 50.14 46.36 28.65
N LEU A 9 50.91 46.13 27.57
CA LEU A 9 52.38 46.18 27.42
C LEU A 9 53.30 45.26 28.25
N SER A 10 54.04 44.44 27.51
CA SER A 10 55.50 44.28 27.62
C SER A 10 56.01 43.71 26.27
N ALA A 11 56.52 44.56 25.36
CA ALA A 11 57.94 44.87 25.19
C ALA A 11 58.82 43.65 24.86
N GLN A 12 59.30 43.54 23.61
CA GLN A 12 60.69 43.15 23.34
C GLN A 12 61.12 43.40 21.87
N ARG A 13 62.03 44.38 21.75
CA ARG A 13 63.25 44.48 20.91
C ARG A 13 63.28 43.80 19.53
N SER A 14 63.47 44.66 18.52
CA SER A 14 64.21 44.37 17.29
C SER A 14 65.64 43.88 17.60
N PRO A 15 66.24 43.04 16.73
CA PRO A 15 66.99 43.60 15.60
C PRO A 15 66.84 42.81 14.29
N SER A 16 66.89 43.53 13.16
CA SER A 16 67.29 42.95 11.86
C SER A 16 68.81 42.76 11.84
N PRO A 17 69.32 41.76 11.11
CA PRO A 17 69.92 42.09 9.83
C PRO A 17 69.68 41.05 8.72
N ARG A 18 70.03 41.53 7.52
CA ARG A 18 69.90 40.95 6.18
C ARG A 18 70.65 39.62 6.02
N HIS A 19 70.09 38.71 5.23
CA HIS A 19 70.62 38.15 3.97
C HIS A 19 70.10 36.72 3.70
N LEU A 20 69.54 36.55 2.50
CA LEU A 20 69.65 35.37 1.62
C LEU A 20 69.50 33.97 2.25
N ALA A 21 68.36 33.33 1.97
CA ALA A 21 68.37 31.97 1.43
C ALA A 21 66.97 31.61 0.91
N ALA A 22 66.92 31.35 -0.39
CA ALA A 22 65.83 30.65 -1.04
C ALA A 22 65.75 29.20 -0.54
N ALA A 23 64.52 28.68 -0.46
CA ALA A 23 64.10 27.29 -0.69
C ALA A 23 63.05 26.85 0.34
N GLY A 24 61.93 26.32 -0.16
CA GLY A 24 61.11 25.38 0.62
C GLY A 24 59.85 25.92 1.27
N ALA A 25 59.12 26.85 0.65
CA ALA A 25 57.74 27.15 1.02
C ALA A 25 56.78 26.63 -0.06
N ALA A 26 56.62 25.32 -0.17
CA ALA A 26 55.61 24.71 -1.02
C ALA A 26 55.25 23.31 -0.50
N LEU A 27 54.57 23.21 0.65
CA LEU A 27 53.90 21.97 1.08
C LEU A 27 52.87 22.16 2.22
N LEU A 28 52.21 23.34 2.29
CA LEU A 28 51.18 23.60 3.31
C LEU A 28 49.99 24.41 2.78
N ALA A 29 49.66 24.25 1.49
CA ALA A 29 48.48 24.85 0.86
C ALA A 29 47.56 23.81 0.18
N LEU A 30 47.63 22.54 0.61
CA LEU A 30 46.80 21.44 0.08
C LEU A 30 45.70 20.97 1.05
N ALA A 31 45.49 21.66 2.17
CA ALA A 31 44.52 21.25 3.20
C ALA A 31 43.26 22.13 3.29
N LEU A 32 42.99 23.01 2.32
CA LEU A 32 41.79 23.88 2.33
C LEU A 32 41.00 23.90 1.01
N SER A 33 41.33 23.06 0.03
CA SER A 33 40.58 22.93 -1.23
C SER A 33 39.54 21.79 -1.22
N ALA A 34 39.19 21.25 -0.06
CA ALA A 34 38.16 20.19 0.09
C ALA A 34 36.79 20.72 0.56
N CYS A 35 36.52 22.01 0.38
CA CYS A 35 35.19 22.61 0.60
C CYS A 35 34.72 23.41 -0.62
N ASP A 36 35.07 22.97 -1.83
CA ASP A 36 34.33 23.37 -3.03
C ASP A 36 33.31 22.27 -3.35
N LEU A 37 32.17 22.30 -2.65
CA LEU A 37 30.90 21.72 -3.12
C LEU A 37 30.41 22.55 -4.32
N ARG A 38 31.24 22.65 -5.37
CA ARG A 38 30.91 23.24 -6.66
C ARG A 38 30.03 22.24 -7.40
N GLY A 39 28.74 22.32 -7.08
CA GLY A 39 27.69 21.43 -7.55
C GLY A 39 26.43 21.48 -6.68
N ALA A 40 26.45 22.17 -5.53
CA ALA A 40 25.24 22.50 -4.79
C ALA A 40 24.43 23.57 -5.55
N THR A 41 23.65 23.13 -6.54
CA THR A 41 22.41 23.82 -6.88
C THR A 41 21.65 24.04 -5.58
N SER A 42 21.24 25.28 -5.29
CA SER A 42 20.51 25.64 -4.08
C SER A 42 19.45 24.60 -3.70
N GLY A 43 19.66 23.91 -2.57
CA GLY A 43 18.65 23.45 -1.59
C GLY A 43 17.34 22.82 -2.07
N ALA A 44 17.24 22.33 -3.31
CA ALA A 44 16.00 21.78 -3.84
C ALA A 44 15.84 20.34 -3.33
N ILE A 45 14.77 20.10 -2.56
CA ILE A 45 14.36 18.75 -2.18
C ILE A 45 14.04 17.99 -3.47
N ALA A 46 14.81 16.93 -3.77
CA ALA A 46 14.54 16.05 -4.89
C ALA A 46 13.40 15.10 -4.53
N TYR A 47 12.22 15.33 -5.09
CA TYR A 47 11.06 14.48 -4.86
C TYR A 47 11.19 13.17 -5.66
N PRO A 48 10.76 12.02 -5.09
CA PRO A 48 10.61 10.80 -5.86
C PRO A 48 9.51 10.98 -6.92
N ASP A 49 9.73 10.42 -8.11
CA ASP A 49 8.69 10.34 -9.13
C ASP A 49 7.72 9.17 -8.84
N ASP A 50 6.55 9.20 -9.50
CA ASP A 50 5.50 8.20 -9.30
C ASP A 50 5.96 6.78 -9.63
N THR A 51 6.93 6.60 -10.54
CA THR A 51 7.46 5.27 -10.89
C THR A 51 8.29 4.72 -9.74
N ALA A 52 9.14 5.55 -9.14
CA ALA A 52 9.94 5.21 -7.97
C ALA A 52 9.05 4.91 -6.74
N ILE A 53 8.02 5.72 -6.51
CA ILE A 53 7.05 5.51 -5.42
C ILE A 53 6.29 4.20 -5.63
N THR A 54 5.73 3.99 -6.83
CA THR A 54 4.99 2.78 -7.19
C THR A 54 5.83 1.53 -7.02
N LYS A 55 7.11 1.59 -7.40
CA LYS A 55 8.07 0.50 -7.22
C LYS A 55 8.29 0.19 -5.74
N ALA A 56 8.52 1.21 -4.91
CA ALA A 56 8.72 1.02 -3.47
C ALA A 56 7.49 0.41 -2.79
N LEU A 57 6.30 0.94 -3.09
CA LEU A 57 5.02 0.40 -2.59
C LEU A 57 4.75 -1.03 -3.07
N ARG A 58 5.17 -1.38 -4.28
CA ARG A 58 5.07 -2.76 -4.81
C ARG A 58 5.97 -3.72 -4.04
N ILE A 59 7.23 -3.34 -3.81
CA ILE A 59 8.18 -4.18 -3.05
C ILE A 59 7.65 -4.45 -1.66
N ASP A 60 7.17 -3.42 -0.96
CA ASP A 60 6.54 -3.57 0.35
C ASP A 60 5.34 -4.52 0.31
N TRP A 61 4.43 -4.35 -0.65
CA TRP A 61 3.29 -5.26 -0.86
C TRP A 61 3.69 -6.71 -1.10
N ASP A 62 4.66 -6.96 -1.99
CA ASP A 62 5.09 -8.31 -2.35
C ASP A 62 5.79 -9.02 -1.18
N SER A 63 6.38 -8.24 -0.25
CA SER A 63 7.02 -8.74 0.96
C SER A 63 6.05 -9.07 2.11
N ASP A 64 4.81 -8.60 2.05
CA ASP A 64 3.79 -8.76 3.09
C ASP A 64 2.92 -10.02 2.82
N PRO A 65 2.81 -10.97 3.77
CA PRO A 65 1.90 -12.10 3.67
C PRO A 65 0.43 -11.72 3.37
N ALA A 66 -0.05 -10.59 3.90
CA ALA A 66 -1.39 -10.10 3.61
C ALA A 66 -1.54 -9.65 2.16
N GLY A 67 -0.49 -9.06 1.57
CA GLY A 67 -0.42 -8.71 0.16
C GLY A 67 -0.54 -9.93 -0.76
N GLN A 68 0.10 -11.05 -0.39
CA GLN A 68 0.02 -12.31 -1.13
C GLN A 68 -1.39 -12.91 -1.10
N GLN A 69 -2.07 -12.88 0.04
CA GLN A 69 -3.46 -13.34 0.15
C GLN A 69 -4.41 -12.46 -0.66
N ALA A 70 -4.22 -11.14 -0.58
CA ALA A 70 -4.99 -10.19 -1.36
C ALA A 70 -4.77 -10.37 -2.87
N GLN A 71 -3.57 -10.73 -3.33
CA GLN A 71 -3.29 -11.05 -4.74
C GLN A 71 -4.23 -12.15 -5.29
N ALA A 72 -4.48 -13.21 -4.51
CA ALA A 72 -5.38 -14.28 -4.92
C ALA A 72 -6.82 -13.76 -5.08
N LEU A 73 -7.27 -12.92 -4.16
CA LEU A 73 -8.57 -12.27 -4.25
C LEU A 73 -8.67 -11.35 -5.47
N LEU A 74 -7.61 -10.60 -5.78
CA LEU A 74 -7.55 -9.74 -6.96
C LEU A 74 -7.60 -10.53 -8.25
N HIS A 75 -7.04 -11.74 -8.30
CA HIS A 75 -7.22 -12.61 -9.47
C HIS A 75 -8.67 -13.04 -9.66
N THR A 76 -9.41 -13.30 -8.58
CA THR A 76 -10.86 -13.55 -8.66
C THR A 76 -11.63 -12.31 -9.11
N LEU A 77 -11.34 -11.14 -8.54
CA LEU A 77 -12.15 -9.92 -8.74
C LEU A 77 -11.77 -9.10 -9.98
N GLY A 78 -10.50 -9.11 -10.36
CA GLY A 78 -9.98 -8.38 -11.51
C GLY A 78 -9.71 -9.27 -12.72
N GLY A 79 -9.74 -10.59 -12.56
CA GLY A 79 -9.40 -11.57 -13.59
C GLY A 79 -7.91 -11.96 -13.60
N PRO A 80 -7.54 -12.95 -14.45
CA PRO A 80 -6.15 -13.40 -14.56
C PRO A 80 -5.22 -12.25 -14.93
N GLY A 81 -4.13 -12.07 -14.17
CA GLY A 81 -3.18 -10.97 -14.37
C GLY A 81 -3.59 -9.61 -13.77
N ALA A 82 -4.76 -9.51 -13.13
CA ALA A 82 -5.09 -8.31 -12.36
C ALA A 82 -4.07 -8.10 -11.23
N SER A 83 -3.69 -6.84 -11.01
CA SER A 83 -2.74 -6.48 -9.97
C SER A 83 -3.09 -5.12 -9.39
N VAL A 84 -2.65 -4.88 -8.16
CA VAL A 84 -2.75 -3.56 -7.53
C VAL A 84 -1.88 -2.57 -8.31
N ARG A 85 -2.45 -1.39 -8.54
CA ARG A 85 -1.76 -0.17 -8.96
C ARG A 85 -1.97 0.89 -7.90
N TYR A 86 -1.10 1.89 -7.89
CA TYR A 86 -1.14 2.97 -6.92
C TYR A 86 -1.42 4.28 -7.64
N ARG A 87 -2.45 5.00 -7.18
CA ARG A 87 -2.73 6.36 -7.64
C ARG A 87 -2.16 7.33 -6.63
N ILE A 88 -1.04 7.96 -6.96
CA ILE A 88 -0.36 8.90 -6.07
C ILE A 88 -1.10 10.24 -6.11
N HIS A 89 -1.49 10.74 -4.94
CA HIS A 89 -2.22 12.01 -4.81
C HIS A 89 -1.34 13.13 -4.32
N ARG A 90 -0.47 12.84 -3.35
CA ARG A 90 0.37 13.85 -2.71
C ARG A 90 1.65 13.24 -2.17
N VAL A 91 2.75 13.97 -2.33
CA VAL A 91 4.04 13.66 -1.74
C VAL A 91 4.44 14.87 -0.89
N ILE A 92 4.66 14.64 0.40
CA ILE A 92 4.96 15.69 1.39
C ILE A 92 6.36 15.45 1.92
N ALA A 93 7.27 16.39 1.73
CA ALA A 93 8.61 16.30 2.29
C ALA A 93 8.59 16.34 3.82
N GLN A 94 9.42 15.51 4.44
CA GLN A 94 9.63 15.40 5.88
C GLN A 94 11.13 15.45 6.19
N PRO A 95 11.56 15.73 7.44
CA PRO A 95 12.97 15.88 7.78
C PRO A 95 13.87 14.69 7.39
N VAL A 96 13.33 13.47 7.37
CA VAL A 96 14.08 12.24 7.06
C VAL A 96 13.62 11.52 5.80
N GLY A 97 12.65 12.06 5.07
CA GLY A 97 12.04 11.34 3.94
C GLY A 97 10.79 12.04 3.41
N PHE A 98 9.82 11.26 2.97
CA PHE A 98 8.56 11.76 2.42
C PHE A 98 7.38 11.02 3.03
N LEU A 99 6.25 11.70 3.13
CA LEU A 99 4.96 11.09 3.36
C LEU A 99 4.19 11.09 2.05
N VAL A 100 3.81 9.91 1.58
CA VAL A 100 3.02 9.72 0.36
C VAL A 100 1.59 9.42 0.73
N GLN A 101 0.64 10.10 0.07
CA GLN A 101 -0.78 9.81 0.09
C GLN A 101 -1.20 9.22 -1.24
N TYR A 102 -1.89 8.08 -1.22
CA TYR A 102 -2.23 7.33 -2.43
C TYR A 102 -3.49 6.49 -2.25
N ASP A 103 -4.07 6.04 -3.36
CA ASP A 103 -5.08 4.98 -3.37
C ASP A 103 -4.51 3.69 -3.95
N ALA A 104 -5.01 2.54 -3.47
CA ALA A 104 -4.79 1.25 -4.10
C ALA A 104 -5.96 0.95 -5.04
N VAL A 105 -5.66 0.77 -6.32
CA VAL A 105 -6.65 0.48 -7.36
C VAL A 105 -6.33 -0.84 -8.04
N VAL A 106 -7.34 -1.53 -8.55
CA VAL A 106 -7.15 -2.67 -9.45
C VAL A 106 -7.56 -2.26 -10.85
N GLN A 107 -6.74 -2.60 -11.83
CA GLN A 107 -7.14 -2.53 -13.24
C GLN A 107 -7.76 -3.86 -13.65
N LEU A 108 -9.03 -3.84 -14.04
CA LEU A 108 -9.75 -5.04 -14.42
C LEU A 108 -9.20 -5.61 -15.73
N GLN A 109 -9.00 -6.92 -15.77
CA GLN A 109 -8.59 -7.70 -16.94
C GLN A 109 -9.77 -8.42 -17.61
N GLN A 110 -10.96 -8.31 -17.02
CA GLN A 110 -12.24 -8.82 -17.51
C GLN A 110 -13.36 -7.84 -17.10
N ASP A 111 -14.55 -8.01 -17.65
CA ASP A 111 -15.69 -7.18 -17.26
C ASP A 111 -16.09 -7.41 -15.81
N GLY A 112 -16.44 -6.35 -15.10
CA GLY A 112 -16.74 -6.42 -13.66
C GLY A 112 -17.98 -7.26 -13.36
N ALA A 113 -18.97 -7.31 -14.25
CA ALA A 113 -20.09 -8.25 -14.15
C ALA A 113 -19.63 -9.72 -14.13
N GLN A 114 -18.64 -10.07 -14.97
CA GLN A 114 -18.05 -11.41 -14.99
C GLN A 114 -17.28 -11.70 -13.69
N SER A 115 -16.57 -10.72 -13.15
CA SER A 115 -15.90 -10.82 -11.85
C SER A 115 -16.88 -11.06 -10.70
N LEU A 116 -17.99 -10.34 -10.67
CA LEU A 116 -19.04 -10.53 -9.66
C LEU A 116 -19.65 -11.93 -9.72
N GLN A 117 -19.95 -12.43 -10.92
CA GLN A 117 -20.47 -13.78 -11.11
C GLN A 117 -19.46 -14.86 -10.67
N GLN A 118 -18.16 -14.67 -10.92
CA GLN A 118 -17.12 -15.59 -10.45
C GLN A 118 -17.02 -15.59 -8.92
N PHE A 119 -16.99 -14.40 -8.32
CA PHE A 119 -16.94 -14.24 -6.88
C PHE A 119 -18.15 -14.88 -6.19
N GLN A 120 -19.37 -14.61 -6.68
CA GLN A 120 -20.61 -15.18 -6.11
C GLN A 120 -20.62 -16.71 -6.16
N ARG A 121 -20.14 -17.31 -7.25
CA ARG A 121 -20.01 -18.78 -7.36
C ARG A 121 -19.00 -19.35 -6.35
N GLN A 122 -17.86 -18.68 -6.17
CA GLN A 122 -16.86 -19.11 -5.18
C GLN A 122 -17.41 -19.02 -3.76
N LEU A 123 -18.09 -17.92 -3.44
CA LEU A 123 -18.72 -17.71 -2.14
C LEU A 123 -19.82 -18.75 -1.85
N ALA A 124 -20.69 -19.02 -2.82
CA ALA A 124 -21.72 -20.07 -2.69
C ALA A 124 -21.07 -21.44 -2.41
N ALA A 125 -20.01 -21.79 -3.14
CA ALA A 125 -19.29 -23.04 -2.94
C ALA A 125 -18.64 -23.12 -1.54
N GLN A 126 -18.05 -22.02 -1.04
CA GLN A 126 -17.47 -21.96 0.30
C GLN A 126 -18.53 -22.18 1.39
N LEU A 127 -19.68 -21.53 1.28
CA LEU A 127 -20.79 -21.69 2.22
C LEU A 127 -21.33 -23.13 2.22
N ALA A 128 -21.47 -23.74 1.04
CA ALA A 128 -21.90 -25.14 0.92
C ALA A 128 -20.89 -26.10 1.59
N GLN A 129 -19.58 -25.88 1.40
CA GLN A 129 -18.54 -26.68 2.05
C GLN A 129 -18.55 -26.50 3.58
N GLN A 130 -18.74 -25.28 4.06
CA GLN A 130 -18.83 -25.00 5.50
C GLN A 130 -20.03 -25.71 6.14
N ALA A 131 -21.19 -25.70 5.47
CA ALA A 131 -22.38 -26.42 5.91
C ALA A 131 -22.10 -27.95 6.02
N GLN A 132 -21.46 -28.55 5.02
CA GLN A 132 -21.08 -29.96 5.05
C GLN A 132 -20.11 -30.30 6.18
N GLN A 133 -19.11 -29.45 6.43
CA GLN A 133 -18.15 -29.64 7.52
C GLN A 133 -18.81 -29.54 8.91
N SER A 134 -19.76 -28.63 9.09
CA SER A 134 -20.51 -28.52 10.34
C SER A 134 -21.40 -29.74 10.59
N ALA A 135 -22.02 -30.30 9.54
CA ALA A 135 -22.80 -31.54 9.63
C ALA A 135 -21.93 -32.77 9.94
N ALA A 136 -20.71 -32.83 9.39
CA ALA A 136 -19.78 -33.94 9.65
C ALA A 136 -19.24 -33.96 11.09
N LYS A 137 -19.06 -32.78 11.72
CA LYS A 137 -18.63 -32.65 13.12
C LYS A 137 -19.76 -32.89 14.13
N GLY A 138 -21.01 -32.66 13.73
CA GLY A 138 -22.20 -32.84 14.57
C GLY A 138 -22.81 -34.25 14.54
N LYS A 139 -22.10 -35.28 14.08
CA LYS A 139 -22.62 -36.65 13.95
C LYS A 139 -22.71 -37.36 15.31
N GLY A 140 -23.63 -36.87 16.15
CA GLY A 140 -24.42 -37.68 17.07
C GLY A 140 -25.75 -38.00 16.39
N ASP A 141 -26.25 -39.21 16.61
CA ASP A 141 -27.40 -39.78 15.90
C ASP A 141 -28.61 -38.82 15.92
N ASN A 142 -29.18 -38.54 14.73
CA ASN A 142 -30.28 -37.59 14.41
C ASN A 142 -29.88 -36.20 13.88
N ALA A 143 -29.11 -36.15 12.80
CA ALA A 143 -29.04 -34.94 11.95
C ALA A 143 -30.05 -35.03 10.80
N PRO A 144 -30.93 -34.03 10.57
CA PRO A 144 -31.78 -33.98 9.39
C PRO A 144 -30.91 -33.94 8.13
N ALA A 145 -31.27 -34.77 7.15
CA ALA A 145 -30.56 -34.88 5.89
C ALA A 145 -30.38 -33.50 5.24
N ALA A 146 -29.14 -33.21 4.83
CA ALA A 146 -28.84 -32.08 3.97
C ALA A 146 -29.81 -32.12 2.76
N PRO A 147 -30.44 -30.99 2.38
CA PRO A 147 -31.31 -30.98 1.22
C PRO A 147 -30.50 -31.45 0.01
N GLY A 148 -30.94 -32.57 -0.56
CA GLY A 148 -30.31 -33.20 -1.71
C GLY A 148 -30.18 -32.21 -2.87
N GLN A 149 -29.16 -32.47 -3.68
CA GLN A 149 -28.98 -31.91 -5.00
C GLN A 149 -30.28 -32.10 -5.80
N GLN A 150 -31.09 -31.06 -5.86
CA GLN A 150 -32.11 -30.90 -6.88
C GLN A 150 -31.58 -29.79 -7.78
N ALA A 151 -31.21 -30.18 -9.00
CA ALA A 151 -30.94 -29.27 -10.09
C ALA A 151 -32.26 -28.63 -10.54
N PRO A 152 -32.33 -27.30 -10.63
CA PRO A 152 -33.25 -26.64 -11.52
C PRO A 152 -32.43 -25.82 -12.54
N GLN A 153 -32.44 -26.21 -13.80
CA GLN A 153 -32.39 -25.21 -14.86
C GLN A 153 -33.71 -24.41 -14.77
N PRO A 154 -33.67 -23.07 -14.71
CA PRO A 154 -33.70 -22.29 -15.95
C PRO A 154 -32.93 -20.94 -15.90
N SER A 155 -32.27 -20.58 -17.01
CA SER A 155 -31.99 -19.21 -17.51
C SER A 155 -31.68 -18.05 -16.54
N GLY A 156 -31.03 -18.32 -15.40
CA GLY A 156 -30.48 -17.33 -14.48
C GLY A 156 -29.08 -17.73 -14.03
N ASP A 157 -28.32 -16.77 -13.49
CA ASP A 157 -26.96 -16.99 -13.00
C ASP A 157 -26.97 -17.97 -11.81
N PRO A 158 -26.58 -19.25 -11.97
CA PRO A 158 -26.86 -20.32 -11.01
C PRO A 158 -26.20 -20.07 -9.64
N GLY A 159 -25.04 -19.41 -9.63
CA GLY A 159 -24.35 -19.05 -8.39
C GLY A 159 -25.11 -18.02 -7.56
N LYS A 160 -25.83 -17.08 -8.20
CA LYS A 160 -26.59 -16.05 -7.49
C LYS A 160 -27.80 -16.62 -6.76
N ALA A 161 -28.54 -17.53 -7.41
CA ALA A 161 -29.70 -18.17 -6.80
C ALA A 161 -29.31 -19.07 -5.62
N GLU A 162 -28.23 -19.83 -5.76
CA GLU A 162 -27.70 -20.68 -4.68
C GLU A 162 -27.21 -19.83 -3.49
N LEU A 163 -26.49 -18.75 -3.76
CA LEU A 163 -26.03 -17.81 -2.74
C LEU A 163 -27.20 -17.16 -1.99
N GLN A 164 -28.25 -16.72 -2.69
CA GLN A 164 -29.44 -16.14 -2.06
C GLN A 164 -30.14 -17.13 -1.13
N LYS A 165 -30.25 -18.40 -1.55
CA LYS A 165 -30.79 -19.45 -0.69
C LYS A 165 -29.94 -19.68 0.56
N ALA A 166 -28.60 -19.65 0.40
CA ALA A 166 -27.68 -19.78 1.53
C ALA A 166 -27.81 -18.59 2.50
N ILE A 167 -27.95 -17.36 2.00
CA ILE A 167 -28.17 -16.16 2.82
C ILE A 167 -29.49 -16.25 3.59
N GLU A 168 -30.58 -16.71 2.96
CA GLU A 168 -31.87 -16.88 3.64
C GLU A 168 -31.77 -17.91 4.77
N GLN A 169 -31.07 -19.02 4.53
CA GLN A 169 -30.84 -20.01 5.57
C GLN A 169 -29.97 -19.43 6.71
N LEU A 170 -28.97 -18.63 6.37
CA LEU A 170 -28.14 -17.94 7.34
C LEU A 170 -28.96 -16.95 8.15
N ARG A 171 -29.90 -16.23 7.54
CA ARG A 171 -30.77 -15.24 8.20
C ARG A 171 -31.59 -15.85 9.32
N ILE A 172 -32.04 -17.10 9.16
CA ILE A 172 -32.79 -17.85 10.19
C ILE A 172 -31.93 -18.11 11.44
N THR A 173 -30.64 -18.36 11.27
CA THR A 173 -29.74 -18.80 12.36
C THR A 173 -28.86 -17.67 12.90
N GLN A 174 -28.48 -16.72 12.03
CA GLN A 174 -27.48 -15.67 12.23
C GLN A 174 -27.86 -14.44 11.38
N ALA A 175 -28.89 -13.72 11.82
CA ALA A 175 -29.43 -12.57 11.08
C ALA A 175 -28.41 -11.45 10.80
N GLU A 176 -27.53 -11.15 11.76
CA GLU A 176 -26.50 -10.11 11.59
C GLU A 176 -25.47 -10.48 10.51
N GLN A 177 -25.07 -11.75 10.44
CA GLN A 177 -24.13 -12.22 9.42
C GLN A 177 -24.77 -12.23 8.03
N ALA A 178 -26.03 -12.63 7.93
CA ALA A 178 -26.77 -12.56 6.67
C ALA A 178 -26.86 -11.12 6.17
N GLN A 179 -27.15 -10.16 7.07
CA GLN A 179 -27.21 -8.75 6.70
C GLN A 179 -25.84 -8.19 6.28
N ALA A 180 -24.77 -8.55 6.99
CA ALA A 180 -23.41 -8.15 6.61
C ALA A 180 -23.05 -8.66 5.20
N LEU A 181 -23.40 -9.91 4.90
CA LEU A 181 -23.15 -10.54 3.61
C LEU A 181 -23.96 -9.89 2.48
N ASP A 182 -25.23 -9.54 2.73
CA ASP A 182 -26.04 -8.78 1.76
C ASP A 182 -25.43 -7.40 1.47
N ASN A 183 -25.03 -6.67 2.53
CA ASN A 183 -24.42 -5.35 2.38
C ASN A 183 -23.11 -5.44 1.58
N MET A 184 -22.28 -6.46 1.85
CA MET A 184 -21.06 -6.72 1.09
C MET A 184 -21.37 -6.97 -0.40
N LEU A 185 -22.34 -7.83 -0.71
CA LEU A 185 -22.72 -8.12 -2.10
C LEU A 185 -23.28 -6.90 -2.83
N GLN A 186 -24.05 -6.07 -2.14
CA GLN A 186 -24.57 -4.82 -2.69
C GLN A 186 -23.44 -3.82 -2.99
N ASN A 187 -22.50 -3.65 -2.07
CA ASN A 187 -21.32 -2.80 -2.27
C ASN A 187 -20.47 -3.30 -3.45
N MET A 188 -20.24 -4.61 -3.54
CA MET A 188 -19.55 -5.23 -4.68
C MET A 188 -20.29 -4.98 -6.00
N GLN A 189 -21.63 -5.07 -6.02
CA GLN A 189 -22.42 -4.71 -7.19
C GLN A 189 -22.19 -3.27 -7.63
N GLN A 190 -22.27 -2.31 -6.70
CA GLN A 190 -22.04 -0.89 -7.00
C GLN A 190 -20.62 -0.64 -7.54
N CYS A 191 -19.63 -1.34 -7.02
CA CYS A 191 -18.24 -1.19 -7.44
C CYS A 191 -17.94 -1.74 -8.83
N TYR A 192 -18.51 -2.90 -9.19
CA TYR A 192 -18.04 -3.70 -10.33
C TYR A 192 -19.07 -3.90 -11.44
N GLN A 193 -20.39 -3.79 -11.18
CA GLN A 193 -21.41 -4.24 -12.14
C GLN A 193 -21.34 -3.52 -13.49
N GLU A 194 -21.05 -2.22 -13.47
CA GLU A 194 -20.97 -1.37 -14.68
C GLU A 194 -19.53 -1.16 -15.16
N ARG A 195 -18.57 -1.88 -14.58
CA ARG A 195 -17.16 -1.76 -14.96
C ARG A 195 -16.81 -2.68 -16.11
N HIS A 196 -15.99 -2.18 -17.01
CA HIS A 196 -15.50 -2.92 -18.16
C HIS A 196 -14.04 -3.35 -17.97
N LYS A 197 -13.61 -4.31 -18.79
CA LYS A 197 -12.18 -4.62 -18.91
C LYS A 197 -11.38 -3.35 -19.20
N GLY A 198 -10.29 -3.16 -18.44
CA GLY A 198 -9.41 -2.00 -18.53
C GLY A 198 -9.74 -0.89 -17.53
N ASP A 199 -10.96 -0.88 -16.97
CA ASP A 199 -11.36 0.09 -15.96
C ASP A 199 -10.56 -0.08 -14.66
N GLU A 200 -10.38 1.03 -13.96
CA GLU A 200 -9.80 1.04 -12.62
C GLU A 200 -10.91 1.08 -11.57
N VAL A 201 -10.80 0.19 -10.59
CA VAL A 201 -11.65 0.16 -9.40
C VAL A 201 -10.80 0.45 -8.17
N VAL A 202 -11.24 1.42 -7.37
CA VAL A 202 -10.54 1.78 -6.12
C VAL A 202 -10.86 0.75 -5.05
N LEU A 203 -9.85 0.04 -4.58
CA LEU A 203 -9.99 -0.98 -3.53
C LEU A 203 -9.92 -0.34 -2.14
N MET A 204 -8.91 0.51 -1.96
CA MET A 204 -8.67 1.24 -0.73
C MET A 204 -8.27 2.68 -1.08
N ALA A 205 -8.87 3.64 -0.40
CA ALA A 205 -8.62 5.04 -0.61
C ALA A 205 -7.92 5.68 0.59
N ARG A 206 -7.20 6.79 0.33
CA ARG A 206 -6.54 7.63 1.34
C ARG A 206 -5.50 6.88 2.18
N LEU A 207 -4.78 5.97 1.55
CA LEU A 207 -3.63 5.29 2.13
C LEU A 207 -2.47 6.26 2.33
N ARG A 208 -1.59 5.90 3.27
CA ARG A 208 -0.37 6.65 3.57
C ARG A 208 0.82 5.71 3.70
N ALA A 209 1.97 6.17 3.24
CA ALA A 209 3.23 5.50 3.46
C ALA A 209 4.33 6.51 3.72
N HIS A 210 5.27 6.17 4.59
CA HIS A 210 6.55 6.86 4.63
C HIS A 210 7.46 6.33 3.52
N LEU A 211 8.20 7.23 2.90
CA LEU A 211 9.19 6.95 1.88
C LEU A 211 10.55 7.44 2.33
N TRP A 212 11.54 6.55 2.32
CA TRP A 212 12.93 6.89 2.63
C TRP A 212 13.86 6.51 1.49
N PRO A 213 14.90 7.34 1.22
CA PRO A 213 15.93 6.96 0.28
C PRO A 213 16.79 5.84 0.87
N GLU A 214 16.94 4.76 0.12
CA GLU A 214 17.92 3.72 0.43
C GLU A 214 19.22 3.97 -0.33
N ARG A 215 20.34 3.58 0.29
CA ARG A 215 21.67 3.80 -0.30
C ARG A 215 21.85 3.11 -1.66
N ASN A 216 21.21 1.96 -1.89
CA ASN A 216 21.48 1.10 -3.06
C ASN A 216 20.23 0.62 -3.83
N GLN A 217 19.02 0.66 -3.25
CA GLN A 217 17.81 0.08 -3.88
C GLN A 217 16.79 1.11 -4.35
N GLY A 218 17.12 2.40 -4.26
CA GLY A 218 16.21 3.49 -4.60
C GLY A 218 15.42 3.94 -3.39
N TRP A 219 14.12 3.64 -3.35
CA TRP A 219 13.22 4.09 -2.28
C TRP A 219 12.65 2.90 -1.53
N TYR A 220 12.60 3.03 -0.20
CA TYR A 220 11.87 2.14 0.68
C TYR A 220 10.55 2.78 1.06
N ALA A 221 9.48 1.99 1.08
CA ALA A 221 8.17 2.41 1.53
C ALA A 221 7.75 1.60 2.75
N GLU A 222 7.18 2.27 3.75
CA GLU A 222 6.50 1.62 4.87
C GLU A 222 5.08 2.16 4.94
N LYS A 223 4.09 1.26 4.81
CA LYS A 223 2.68 1.63 4.98
C LYS A 223 2.44 2.07 6.42
N ILE A 224 1.67 3.15 6.58
CA ILE A 224 1.26 3.62 7.91
C ILE A 224 -0.25 3.69 8.01
N ALA A 225 -0.76 3.54 9.23
CA ALA A 225 -2.17 3.71 9.50
C ALA A 225 -2.62 5.15 9.16
N ALA A 226 -3.65 5.26 8.33
CA ALA A 226 -4.31 6.53 8.05
C ALA A 226 -5.70 6.52 8.70
N PRO A 227 -6.03 7.47 9.58
CA PRO A 227 -7.30 7.49 10.30
C PRO A 227 -8.51 7.71 9.39
N ASP A 228 -8.27 8.24 8.20
CA ASP A 228 -9.24 8.53 7.16
C ASP A 228 -9.21 7.50 6.00
N MET A 229 -8.47 6.40 6.17
CA MET A 229 -8.44 5.29 5.22
C MET A 229 -9.84 4.69 5.05
N GLN A 230 -10.17 4.35 3.81
CA GLN A 230 -11.43 3.72 3.47
C GLN A 230 -11.20 2.48 2.64
N ILE A 231 -11.84 1.39 3.04
CA ILE A 231 -12.01 0.22 2.18
C ILE A 231 -13.27 0.45 1.37
N ALA A 232 -13.15 0.40 0.04
CA ALA A 232 -14.24 0.72 -0.88
C ALA A 232 -14.75 -0.56 -1.55
N CYS A 233 -13.98 -1.13 -2.48
CA CYS A 233 -14.44 -2.21 -3.35
C CYS A 233 -13.77 -3.55 -3.03
N LEU A 234 -13.73 -3.91 -1.75
CA LEU A 234 -13.27 -5.23 -1.31
C LEU A 234 -14.40 -5.98 -0.59
N PRO A 235 -14.46 -7.32 -0.71
CA PRO A 235 -15.31 -8.12 0.15
C PRO A 235 -14.75 -8.08 1.58
N LEU A 236 -15.60 -7.67 2.52
CA LEU A 236 -15.30 -7.47 3.94
C LEU A 236 -16.10 -8.43 4.81
#